data_AF-A0A5E4C778-F1
#
_entry.id   AF-A0A5E4C778-F1
#
_cell.length_a   1.000
_cell.length_b   1.000
_cell.length_c   1.000
_cell.angle_alpha   90.00
_cell.angle_beta   90.00
_cell.angle_gamma   90.00
#
_symmetry.space_group_name_H-M   'P 1'
#
loop_
_entity.id
_entity.type
_entity.pdbx_description
1 polymer ?
#
loop_
_entity_poly.entity_id
_entity_poly.type
_entity_poly.pdbx_seq_one_letter_code
_entity_poly.pdbx_strand_id
1 'polypeptide(L)'
;DLQGEIEAHTDIYHNLDENGQKILRSLEGSDEAALLQRRLDNMNFKWSELRKKSLNIRSHLEASSDQWKRLHLSLQELLVWLQLKDDELSRQAPIGGDFPAVQKQNDVHRAFKRELKTKEPVIMSTLETVRIFLTEQPLEGLEKLYQEPRELPPEERAQNGTRLLRKQAEEVNTEWEKLNLHSSDWQRKIDEALERLQELQEATDELDLKLRQAEVIKGSWQPVGDLLIDSLQDQLEKVKALRGEIAPLKENVSHVNDLARQLTTLGIQLSPYNLSTLEDLNTRWKLLQVAVEDRVRQLHEAHRDFGPASQHFLSTSVQGPWERAISPNKVPYYIK
;
A
#
# COMPACT_ATOMS: atom_id res chain seq x y z
N ASP A 1 25.22 36.56 34.03
CA ASP A 1 23.84 36.13 34.34
C ASP A 1 23.16 37.35 34.92
N LEU A 2 22.18 37.91 34.20
CA LEU A 2 21.60 39.22 34.50
C LEU A 2 20.97 39.27 35.89
N GLN A 3 20.44 38.13 36.35
CA GLN A 3 19.83 38.02 37.67
C GLN A 3 20.89 38.00 38.78
N GLY A 4 21.99 37.27 38.56
CA GLY A 4 23.15 37.29 39.46
C GLY A 4 23.78 38.68 39.59
N GLU A 5 23.81 39.47 38.51
CA GLU A 5 24.26 40.86 38.54
C GLU A 5 23.30 41.77 39.31
N ILE A 6 21.98 41.62 39.13
CA ILE A 6 20.97 42.34 39.92
C ILE A 6 21.09 41.99 41.40
N GLU A 7 21.27 40.72 41.74
CA GLU A 7 21.47 40.26 43.12
C GLU A 7 22.76 40.86 43.72
N ALA A 8 23.87 40.84 42.99
CA ALA A 8 25.13 41.44 43.43
C ALA A 8 25.03 42.96 43.68
N HIS A 9 24.23 43.68 42.89
CA HIS A 9 24.01 45.13 43.05
C HIS A 9 22.91 45.49 44.06
N THR A 10 22.16 44.50 44.57
CA THR A 10 21.04 44.73 45.49
C THR A 10 21.49 45.36 46.80
N ASP A 11 22.59 44.86 47.38
CA ASP A 11 23.13 45.39 48.63
C ASP A 11 23.65 46.82 48.46
N ILE A 12 24.28 47.12 47.32
CA ILE A 12 24.77 48.47 46.99
C ILE A 12 23.59 49.44 46.86
N TYR A 13 22.51 49.03 46.19
CA TYR A 13 21.27 49.80 46.09
C TYR A 13 20.68 50.10 47.47
N HIS A 14 20.52 49.09 48.32
CA HIS A 14 19.95 49.28 49.66
C HIS A 14 20.81 50.22 50.52
N ASN A 15 22.14 50.06 50.48
CA ASN A 15 23.06 50.96 51.17
C ASN A 15 22.95 52.41 50.67
N LEU A 16 22.83 52.63 49.36
CA LEU A 16 22.68 53.96 48.77
C LEU A 16 21.34 54.61 49.12
N ASP A 17 20.25 53.85 49.09
CA ASP A 17 18.91 54.33 49.47
C ASP A 17 18.87 54.67 50.97
N GLU A 18 19.34 53.77 51.85
CA GLU A 18 19.38 54.02 53.29
C GLU A 18 20.22 55.24 53.67
N ASN A 19 21.41 55.37 53.09
CA ASN A 19 22.28 56.52 53.33
C ASN A 19 21.68 57.81 52.74
N GLY A 20 21.07 57.73 51.56
CA GLY A 20 20.32 58.84 50.96
C GLY A 20 19.18 59.33 51.85
N GLN A 21 18.38 58.42 52.41
CA GLN A 21 17.29 58.72 53.34
C GLN A 21 17.78 59.31 54.68
N LYS A 22 18.96 58.89 55.17
CA LYS A 22 19.60 59.51 56.36
C LYS A 22 20.01 60.96 56.08
N ILE A 23 20.64 61.22 54.94
CA ILE A 23 21.05 62.57 54.53
C ILE A 23 19.83 63.47 54.32
N LEU A 24 18.78 62.94 53.70
CA LEU A 24 17.53 63.66 53.46
C LEU A 24 16.90 64.20 54.76
N ARG A 25 16.84 63.36 55.80
CA ARG A 25 16.36 63.74 57.14
C ARG A 25 17.21 64.82 57.82
N SER A 26 18.49 64.93 57.46
CA SER A 26 19.39 65.96 58.01
C SER A 26 19.30 67.31 57.30
N LEU A 27 18.71 67.36 56.10
CA LEU A 27 18.59 68.57 55.26
C LEU A 27 17.17 69.18 55.27
N GLU A 28 16.31 68.77 56.20
CA GLU A 28 14.89 69.16 56.26
C GLU A 28 14.68 70.67 56.12
N GLY A 29 13.88 71.08 55.12
CA GLY A 29 13.53 72.48 54.84
C GLY A 29 14.40 73.20 53.79
N SER A 30 15.43 72.54 53.23
CA SER A 30 16.28 73.07 52.15
C SER A 30 15.82 72.64 50.75
N ASP A 31 16.03 73.48 49.73
CA ASP A 31 15.85 73.13 48.32
C ASP A 31 16.73 71.92 47.89
N GLU A 32 17.85 71.70 48.57
CA GLU A 32 18.75 70.56 48.34
C GLU A 32 18.10 69.24 48.77
N ALA A 33 17.25 69.26 49.81
CA ALA A 33 16.51 68.09 50.24
C ALA A 33 15.46 67.68 49.19
N ALA A 34 14.80 68.65 48.55
CA ALA A 34 13.85 68.38 47.47
C ALA A 34 14.53 67.78 46.23
N LEU A 35 15.73 68.29 45.88
CA LEU A 35 16.52 67.73 44.78
C LEU A 35 17.00 66.31 45.07
N LEU A 36 17.49 66.05 46.30
CA LEU A 36 17.94 64.72 46.71
C LEU A 36 16.77 63.71 46.74
N GLN A 37 15.61 64.12 47.27
CA GLN A 37 14.38 63.31 47.25
C GLN A 37 14.07 62.84 45.82
N ARG A 38 14.03 63.79 44.87
CA ARG A 38 13.72 63.49 43.46
C ARG A 38 14.73 62.53 42.83
N ARG A 39 16.02 62.59 43.22
CA ARG A 39 17.05 61.67 42.71
C ARG A 39 16.90 60.27 43.30
N LEU A 40 16.60 60.15 44.60
CA LEU A 40 16.33 58.87 45.26
C LEU A 40 15.07 58.21 44.69
N ASP A 41 13.99 58.96 44.53
CA ASP A 41 12.74 58.47 43.93
C ASP A 41 12.97 57.93 42.51
N ASN A 42 13.73 58.68 41.70
CA ASN A 42 14.09 58.25 40.34
C ASN A 42 14.99 57.01 40.32
N MET A 43 15.95 56.90 41.24
CA MET A 43 16.80 55.72 41.39
C MET A 43 15.96 54.49 41.78
N ASN A 44 15.10 54.62 42.78
CA ASN A 44 14.22 53.57 43.27
C ASN A 44 13.24 53.12 42.20
N PHE A 45 12.67 54.06 41.45
CA PHE A 45 11.83 53.76 40.29
C PHE A 45 12.58 52.96 39.22
N LYS A 46 13.78 53.42 38.82
CA LYS A 46 14.60 52.72 37.81
C LYS A 46 15.02 51.33 38.27
N TRP A 47 15.38 51.18 39.54
CA TRP A 47 15.75 49.89 40.13
C TRP A 47 14.58 48.91 40.13
N SER A 48 13.39 49.36 40.55
CA SER A 48 12.16 48.57 40.49
C SER A 48 11.82 48.14 39.06
N GLU A 49 11.89 49.06 38.10
CA GLU A 49 11.65 48.76 36.69
C GLU A 49 12.67 47.77 36.11
N LEU A 50 13.95 47.89 36.45
CA LEU A 50 14.99 46.97 36.03
C LEU A 50 14.73 45.55 36.57
N ARG A 51 14.43 45.43 37.87
CA ARG A 51 14.08 44.14 38.50
C ARG A 51 12.85 43.50 37.84
N LYS A 52 11.80 44.29 37.61
CA LYS A 52 10.58 43.84 36.94
C LYS A 52 10.86 43.35 35.52
N LYS A 53 11.65 44.09 34.73
CA LYS A 53 12.03 43.70 33.38
C LYS A 53 12.87 42.42 33.36
N SER A 54 13.87 42.31 34.24
CA SER A 54 14.67 41.08 34.37
C SER A 54 13.80 39.87 34.67
N LEU A 55 12.91 39.98 35.64
CA LEU A 55 12.01 38.89 36.01
C LEU A 55 11.10 38.47 34.85
N ASN A 56 10.55 39.44 34.11
CA ASN A 56 9.71 39.17 32.94
C ASN A 56 10.50 38.48 31.82
N ILE A 57 11.71 38.93 31.53
CA ILE A 57 12.60 38.30 30.53
C ILE A 57 12.89 36.85 30.93
N ARG A 58 13.25 36.62 32.19
CA ARG A 58 13.50 35.27 32.71
C ARG A 58 12.27 34.37 32.56
N SER A 59 11.12 34.82 33.04
CA SER A 59 9.87 34.04 32.97
C SER A 59 9.50 33.70 31.52
N HIS A 60 9.70 34.63 30.58
CA HIS A 60 9.47 34.40 29.17
C HIS A 60 10.45 33.37 28.58
N LEU A 61 11.74 33.49 28.89
CA LEU A 61 12.77 32.54 28.43
C LEU A 61 12.54 31.12 28.99
N GLU A 62 12.15 31.01 30.26
CA GLU A 62 11.81 29.73 30.89
C GLU A 62 10.58 29.10 30.21
N ALA A 63 9.50 29.87 29.99
CA ALA A 63 8.31 29.39 29.29
C ALA A 63 8.62 28.93 27.86
N SER A 64 9.42 29.71 27.12
CA SER A 64 9.86 29.38 25.76
C SER A 64 10.73 28.12 25.74
N SER A 65 11.65 27.97 26.71
CA SER A 65 12.49 26.78 26.86
C SER A 65 11.67 25.52 27.14
N ASP A 66 10.67 25.61 28.02
CA ASP A 66 9.79 24.49 28.32
C ASP A 66 8.89 24.11 27.14
N GLN A 67 8.38 25.09 26.41
CA GLN A 67 7.66 24.84 25.16
C GLN A 67 8.55 24.17 24.11
N TRP A 68 9.78 24.66 23.94
CA TRP A 68 10.78 24.05 23.06
C TRP A 68 11.01 22.58 23.40
N LYS A 69 11.24 22.25 24.68
CA LYS A 69 11.49 20.87 25.13
C LYS A 69 10.30 19.97 24.83
N ARG A 70 9.07 20.44 25.07
CA ARG A 70 7.85 19.67 24.78
C ARG A 70 7.69 19.41 23.28
N LEU A 71 7.93 20.42 22.44
CA LEU A 71 7.89 20.27 20.98
C LEU A 71 8.96 19.31 20.48
N HIS A 72 10.18 19.44 20.99
CA HIS A 72 11.30 18.57 20.64
C HIS A 72 10.99 17.11 20.95
N LEU A 73 10.50 16.81 22.15
CA LEU A 73 10.09 15.47 22.56
C LEU A 73 8.94 14.94 21.69
N SER A 74 7.91 15.74 21.44
CA SER A 74 6.78 15.35 20.59
C SER A 74 7.23 15.00 19.16
N LEU A 75 8.12 15.81 18.57
CA LEU A 75 8.67 15.52 17.24
C LEU A 75 9.49 14.22 17.23
N GLN A 76 10.31 13.96 18.27
CA GLN A 76 11.06 12.70 18.38
C GLN A 76 10.14 11.49 18.49
N GLU A 77 9.10 11.56 19.31
CA GLU A 77 8.09 10.50 19.44
C GLU A 77 7.37 10.23 18.11
N LEU A 78 7.05 11.30 17.36
CA LEU A 78 6.45 11.16 16.03
C LEU A 78 7.42 10.50 15.04
N LEU A 79 8.69 10.88 15.01
CA LEU A 79 9.69 10.26 14.14
C LEU A 79 9.83 8.76 14.42
N VAL A 80 9.93 8.36 15.69
CA VAL A 80 10.00 6.94 16.07
C VAL A 80 8.72 6.21 15.66
N TRP A 81 7.55 6.83 15.88
CA TRP A 81 6.28 6.23 15.47
C TRP A 81 6.18 6.05 13.95
N LEU A 82 6.63 7.03 13.16
CA LEU A 82 6.65 6.97 11.70
C LEU A 82 7.54 5.84 11.21
N GLN A 83 8.76 5.71 11.77
CA GLN A 83 9.67 4.61 11.45
C GLN A 83 9.06 3.24 11.76
N LEU A 84 8.46 3.08 12.94
CA LEU A 84 7.79 1.83 13.31
C LEU A 84 6.65 1.47 12.36
N LYS A 85 5.91 2.48 11.87
CA LYS A 85 4.79 2.27 10.95
C LYS A 85 5.24 1.98 9.52
N ASP A 86 6.34 2.57 9.07
CA ASP A 86 6.93 2.22 7.78
C ASP A 86 7.50 0.80 7.78
N ASP A 87 8.14 0.39 8.89
CA ASP A 87 8.59 -1.00 9.09
C ASP A 87 7.40 -1.98 9.11
N GLU A 88 6.32 -1.63 9.81
CA GLU A 88 5.09 -2.43 9.87
C GLU A 88 4.46 -2.60 8.48
N LEU A 89 4.40 -1.54 7.69
CA LEU A 89 3.91 -1.57 6.32
C LEU A 89 4.81 -2.42 5.41
N SER A 90 6.13 -2.25 5.53
CA SER A 90 7.12 -3.02 4.77
C SER A 90 7.02 -4.53 5.01
N ARG A 91 6.64 -4.95 6.21
CA ARG A 91 6.43 -6.36 6.58
C ARG A 91 5.18 -6.99 5.97
N GLN A 92 4.27 -6.20 5.38
CA GLN A 92 3.08 -6.75 4.72
C GLN A 92 3.39 -7.40 3.37
N ALA A 93 4.53 -7.06 2.76
CA ALA A 93 5.01 -7.70 1.54
C ALA A 93 5.55 -9.12 1.83
N PRO A 94 5.48 -10.06 0.86
CA PRO A 94 4.95 -9.91 -0.50
C PRO A 94 3.41 -10.07 -0.58
N ILE A 95 2.84 -9.73 -1.73
CA ILE A 95 1.42 -9.99 -2.04
C ILE A 95 1.16 -11.51 -2.04
N GLY A 96 0.03 -11.92 -1.46
CA GLY A 96 -0.40 -13.31 -1.39
C GLY A 96 -0.70 -13.94 -2.76
N GLY A 97 -0.60 -15.27 -2.83
CA GLY A 97 -0.72 -16.03 -4.09
C GLY A 97 -2.14 -16.45 -4.49
N ASP A 98 -3.13 -16.14 -3.66
CA ASP A 98 -4.54 -16.44 -3.90
C ASP A 98 -5.45 -15.33 -3.37
N PHE A 99 -6.69 -15.31 -3.86
CA PHE A 99 -7.66 -14.26 -3.54
C PHE A 99 -7.90 -14.15 -2.02
N PRO A 100 -8.12 -15.23 -1.25
CA PRO A 100 -8.32 -15.12 0.20
C PRO A 100 -7.12 -14.52 0.95
N ALA A 101 -5.88 -14.87 0.56
CA ALA A 101 -4.68 -14.32 1.18
C ALA A 101 -4.56 -12.81 0.93
N VAL A 102 -4.79 -12.36 -0.31
CA VAL A 102 -4.75 -10.92 -0.65
C VAL A 102 -5.90 -10.17 -0.01
N GLN A 103 -7.09 -10.77 0.09
CA GLN A 103 -8.23 -10.17 0.78
C GLN A 103 -7.92 -9.93 2.26
N LYS A 104 -7.28 -10.90 2.93
CA LYS A 104 -6.81 -10.74 4.30
C LYS A 104 -5.77 -9.61 4.42
N GLN A 105 -4.85 -9.48 3.46
CA GLN A 105 -3.91 -8.36 3.42
C GLN A 105 -4.63 -7.01 3.26
N ASN A 106 -5.68 -6.94 2.42
CA ASN A 106 -6.51 -5.74 2.27
C ASN A 106 -7.16 -5.33 3.61
N ASP A 107 -7.70 -6.29 4.36
CA ASP A 107 -8.34 -6.02 5.65
C ASP A 107 -7.35 -5.51 6.70
N VAL A 108 -6.14 -6.10 6.75
CA VAL A 108 -5.03 -5.63 7.59
C VAL A 108 -4.63 -4.20 7.19
N HIS A 109 -4.47 -3.94 5.89
CA HIS A 109 -4.09 -2.60 5.41
C HIS A 109 -5.17 -1.55 5.65
N ARG A 110 -6.45 -1.91 5.59
CA ARG A 110 -7.56 -1.02 6.02
C ARG A 110 -7.44 -0.65 7.49
N ALA A 111 -7.02 -1.57 8.35
CA ALA A 111 -6.77 -1.27 9.75
C ALA A 111 -5.61 -0.29 9.92
N PHE A 112 -4.50 -0.55 9.24
CA PHE A 112 -3.35 0.34 9.19
C PHE A 112 -3.72 1.77 8.74
N LYS A 113 -4.49 1.91 7.64
CA LYS A 113 -4.96 3.23 7.15
C LYS A 113 -5.86 3.95 8.15
N ARG A 114 -6.68 3.23 8.92
CA ARG A 114 -7.48 3.82 10.00
C ARG A 114 -6.57 4.41 11.09
N GLU A 115 -5.51 3.71 11.46
CA GLU A 115 -4.53 4.23 12.44
C GLU A 115 -3.81 5.48 11.93
N LEU A 116 -3.40 5.51 10.65
CA LEU A 116 -2.83 6.71 10.03
C LEU A 116 -3.80 7.90 10.13
N LYS A 117 -5.07 7.68 9.75
CA LYS A 117 -6.11 8.72 9.82
C LYS A 117 -6.33 9.24 11.24
N THR A 118 -6.22 8.38 12.26
CA THR A 118 -6.30 8.81 13.66
C THR A 118 -5.07 9.61 14.10
N LYS A 119 -3.89 9.31 13.56
CA LYS A 119 -2.64 10.00 13.91
C LYS A 119 -2.45 11.34 13.18
N GLU A 120 -3.00 11.47 11.98
CA GLU A 120 -2.96 12.68 11.14
C GLU A 120 -3.18 14.00 11.90
N PRO A 121 -4.26 14.20 12.68
CA PRO A 121 -4.48 15.46 13.40
C PRO A 121 -3.38 15.77 14.42
N VAL A 122 -2.77 14.75 15.04
CA VAL A 122 -1.67 14.94 15.99
C VAL A 122 -0.44 15.46 15.26
N ILE A 123 -0.10 14.87 14.10
CA ILE A 123 1.03 15.32 13.28
C ILE A 123 0.81 16.77 12.83
N MET A 124 -0.35 17.07 12.26
CA MET A 124 -0.67 18.41 11.76
C MET A 124 -0.67 19.45 12.89
N SER A 125 -1.24 19.13 14.05
CA SER A 125 -1.25 20.03 15.20
C SER A 125 0.16 20.28 15.76
N THR A 126 1.02 19.25 15.84
CA THR A 126 2.41 19.42 16.30
C THR A 126 3.19 20.30 15.33
N LEU A 127 3.09 20.04 14.02
CA LEU A 127 3.76 20.85 13.00
C LEU A 127 3.30 22.31 13.01
N GLU A 128 2.00 22.56 13.16
CA GLU A 128 1.48 23.92 13.28
C GLU A 128 1.93 24.61 14.57
N THR A 129 1.97 23.89 15.70
CA THR A 129 2.49 24.45 16.96
C THR A 129 3.97 24.81 16.85
N VAL A 130 4.78 24.00 16.16
CA VAL A 130 6.18 24.35 15.85
C VAL A 130 6.22 25.60 14.99
N ARG A 131 5.41 25.69 13.93
CA ARG A 131 5.38 26.86 13.06
C ARG A 131 5.06 28.15 13.83
N ILE A 132 4.01 28.12 14.66
CA ILE A 132 3.61 29.25 15.51
C ILE A 132 4.75 29.61 16.47
N PHE A 133 5.33 28.63 17.15
CA PHE A 133 6.47 28.85 18.05
C PHE A 133 7.66 29.50 17.33
N LEU A 134 7.99 29.05 16.11
CA LEU A 134 9.08 29.64 15.31
C LEU A 134 8.77 31.08 14.86
N THR A 135 7.49 31.45 14.68
CA THR A 135 7.08 32.84 14.37
C THR A 135 6.97 33.74 15.59
N GLU A 136 6.64 33.19 16.76
CA GLU A 136 6.49 33.92 18.02
C GLU A 136 7.83 34.09 18.78
N GLN A 137 8.91 33.43 18.35
CA GLN A 137 10.26 33.64 18.86
C GLN A 137 10.68 35.11 18.70
N PRO A 138 10.78 35.91 19.79
CA PRO A 138 11.10 37.32 19.68
C PRO A 138 12.62 37.54 19.67
N LEU A 139 13.13 38.12 18.59
CA LEU A 139 14.27 39.06 18.67
C LEU A 139 13.81 40.53 18.52
N GLU A 140 12.59 40.76 18.03
CA GLU A 140 12.15 42.09 17.58
C GLU A 140 11.74 43.07 18.70
N GLY A 141 11.60 42.60 19.94
CA GLY A 141 11.14 43.42 21.08
C GLY A 141 12.25 44.11 21.89
N LEU A 142 13.52 43.70 21.74
CA LEU A 142 14.65 44.21 22.54
C LEU A 142 15.71 44.94 21.71
N GLU A 143 15.72 44.78 20.38
CA GLU A 143 16.70 45.41 19.48
C GLU A 143 16.60 46.94 19.38
N LYS A 144 15.53 47.57 19.87
CA LYS A 144 15.35 49.03 19.76
C LYS A 144 15.89 49.86 20.93
N LEU A 145 16.57 49.29 21.93
CA LEU A 145 17.00 50.11 23.08
C LEU A 145 18.49 50.14 23.42
N TYR A 146 19.36 49.23 22.97
CA TYR A 146 20.81 49.37 23.21
C TYR A 146 21.63 48.73 22.08
N GLN A 147 22.27 49.58 21.26
CA GLN A 147 23.38 49.16 20.40
C GLN A 147 24.68 49.38 21.19
N GLU A 148 25.22 48.32 21.80
CA GLU A 148 26.66 48.22 22.03
C GLU A 148 27.19 46.92 21.40
N PRO A 149 28.35 46.96 20.73
CA PRO A 149 28.94 45.79 20.12
C PRO A 149 29.88 45.08 21.09
N ARG A 150 29.56 43.86 21.56
CA ARG A 150 30.60 42.86 21.84
C ARG A 150 30.09 41.45 22.18
N GLU A 151 30.79 40.51 21.54
CA GLU A 151 31.06 39.09 21.85
C GLU A 151 29.92 38.08 21.67
N LEU A 152 30.27 36.98 21.00
CA LEU A 152 29.38 35.96 20.40
C LEU A 152 28.19 35.61 21.32
N PRO A 153 26.93 35.90 20.92
CA PRO A 153 25.86 36.08 21.90
C PRO A 153 25.16 34.76 22.24
N PRO A 154 24.50 34.67 23.42
CA PRO A 154 23.48 33.66 23.75
C PRO A 154 22.42 33.43 22.66
N GLU A 155 22.25 34.40 21.75
CA GLU A 155 21.43 34.32 20.54
C GLU A 155 21.82 33.16 19.62
N GLU A 156 23.10 32.81 19.48
CA GLU A 156 23.52 31.68 18.63
C GLU A 156 23.00 30.34 19.17
N ARG A 157 22.91 30.16 20.49
CA ARG A 157 22.36 28.93 21.11
C ARG A 157 20.85 28.82 20.92
N ALA A 158 20.13 29.92 21.09
CA ALA A 158 18.68 29.99 20.85
C ALA A 158 18.37 29.76 19.37
N GLN A 159 19.13 30.38 18.46
CA GLN A 159 19.01 30.17 17.02
C GLN A 159 19.31 28.72 16.61
N ASN A 160 20.29 28.07 17.25
CA ASN A 160 20.58 26.66 17.01
C ASN A 160 19.45 25.73 17.46
N GLY A 161 18.81 26.00 18.61
CA GLY A 161 17.65 25.25 19.09
C GLY A 161 16.43 25.40 18.17
N THR A 162 16.17 26.61 17.68
CA THR A 162 15.11 26.94 16.72
C THR A 162 15.35 26.26 15.36
N ARG A 163 16.62 26.23 14.89
CA ARG A 163 17.01 25.48 13.68
C ARG A 163 16.80 23.97 13.83
N LEU A 164 17.12 23.40 15.00
CA LEU A 164 16.91 21.98 15.26
C LEU A 164 15.43 21.61 15.20
N LEU A 165 14.55 22.36 15.88
CA LEU A 165 13.11 22.11 15.82
C LEU A 165 12.56 22.20 14.41
N ARG A 166 12.99 23.21 13.64
CA ARG A 166 12.61 23.36 12.24
C ARG A 166 12.98 22.12 11.43
N LYS A 167 14.23 21.66 11.55
CA LYS A 167 14.72 20.47 10.85
C LYS A 167 13.92 19.22 11.24
N GLN A 168 13.64 19.03 12.53
CA GLN A 168 12.84 17.89 13.00
C GLN A 168 11.40 17.94 12.49
N ALA A 169 10.78 19.12 12.44
CA ALA A 169 9.44 19.28 11.88
C ALA A 169 9.40 18.99 10.37
N GLU A 170 10.40 19.45 9.61
CA GLU A 170 10.58 19.13 8.20
C GLU A 170 10.76 17.61 7.98
N GLU A 171 11.54 16.96 8.84
CA GLU A 171 11.76 15.51 8.82
C GLU A 171 10.46 14.74 9.12
N VAL A 172 9.72 15.12 10.16
CA VAL A 172 8.40 14.53 10.46
C VAL A 172 7.45 14.68 9.29
N ASN A 173 7.37 15.86 8.67
CA ASN A 173 6.51 16.08 7.51
C ASN A 173 6.92 15.19 6.32
N THR A 174 8.22 15.11 6.04
CA THR A 174 8.77 14.30 4.95
C THR A 174 8.48 12.81 5.16
N GLU A 175 8.73 12.28 6.35
CA GLU A 175 8.47 10.87 6.66
C GLU A 175 6.96 10.55 6.70
N TRP A 176 6.13 11.49 7.13
CA TRP A 176 4.68 11.36 7.04
C TRP A 176 4.17 11.29 5.60
N GLU A 177 4.68 12.17 4.72
CA GLU A 177 4.34 12.14 3.29
C GLU A 177 4.81 10.84 2.62
N LYS A 178 6.04 10.40 2.90
CA LYS A 178 6.56 9.11 2.41
C LYS A 178 5.71 7.93 2.86
N LEU A 179 5.35 7.87 4.14
CA LEU A 179 4.50 6.79 4.67
C LEU A 179 3.12 6.75 4.01
N ASN A 180 2.53 7.93 3.74
CA ASN A 180 1.25 8.02 3.04
C ASN A 180 1.35 7.58 1.58
N LEU A 181 2.44 7.95 0.88
CA LEU A 181 2.72 7.46 -0.48
C LEU A 181 2.91 5.95 -0.49
N HIS A 182 3.76 5.42 0.40
CA HIS A 182 3.99 3.97 0.53
C HIS A 182 2.68 3.22 0.81
N SER A 183 1.84 3.73 1.72
CA SER A 183 0.53 3.17 2.05
C SER A 183 -0.42 3.17 0.84
N SER A 184 -0.41 4.25 0.05
CA SER A 184 -1.25 4.38 -1.14
C SER A 184 -0.78 3.44 -2.26
N ASP A 185 0.53 3.34 -2.48
CA ASP A 185 1.12 2.40 -3.44
C ASP A 185 0.88 0.95 -3.06
N TRP A 186 0.96 0.62 -1.76
CA TRP A 186 0.64 -0.71 -1.28
C TRP A 186 -0.83 -1.05 -1.47
N GLN A 187 -1.75 -0.12 -1.19
CA GLN A 187 -3.17 -0.30 -1.48
C GLN A 187 -3.40 -0.57 -2.97
N ARG A 188 -2.77 0.20 -3.87
CA ARG A 188 -2.88 0.01 -5.31
C ARG A 188 -2.42 -1.39 -5.74
N LYS A 189 -1.31 -1.88 -5.18
CA LYS A 189 -0.81 -3.26 -5.44
C LYS A 189 -1.79 -4.33 -4.96
N ILE A 190 -2.40 -4.14 -3.80
CA ILE A 190 -3.42 -5.06 -3.28
C ILE A 190 -4.64 -5.06 -4.21
N ASP A 191 -5.14 -3.89 -4.60
CA ASP A 191 -6.34 -3.78 -5.43
C ASP A 191 -6.11 -4.40 -6.82
N GLU A 192 -4.96 -4.12 -7.46
CA GLU A 192 -4.56 -4.76 -8.72
C GLU A 192 -4.44 -6.29 -8.57
N ALA A 193 -3.85 -6.78 -7.48
CA ALA A 193 -3.75 -8.22 -7.24
C ALA A 193 -5.13 -8.88 -7.06
N LEU A 194 -6.06 -8.24 -6.33
CA LEU A 194 -7.42 -8.74 -6.14
C LEU A 194 -8.17 -8.83 -7.46
N GLU A 195 -8.11 -7.78 -8.28
CA GLU A 195 -8.73 -7.75 -9.60
C GLU A 195 -8.21 -8.89 -10.48
N ARG A 196 -6.89 -9.04 -10.59
CA ARG A 196 -6.28 -10.09 -11.42
C ARG A 196 -6.55 -11.51 -10.93
N LEU A 197 -6.56 -11.72 -9.61
CA LEU A 197 -6.89 -13.02 -9.03
C LEU A 197 -8.37 -13.36 -9.20
N GLN A 198 -9.25 -12.36 -9.16
CA GLN A 198 -10.67 -12.53 -9.45
C GLN A 198 -10.88 -12.86 -10.93
N GLU A 199 -10.25 -12.13 -11.87
CA GLU A 199 -10.29 -12.44 -13.31
C GLU A 199 -9.84 -13.88 -13.57
N LEU A 200 -8.74 -14.31 -12.93
CA LEU A 200 -8.25 -15.69 -13.04
C LEU A 200 -9.29 -16.68 -12.52
N GLN A 201 -9.85 -16.44 -11.34
CA GLN A 201 -10.84 -17.32 -10.72
C GLN A 201 -12.07 -17.48 -11.62
N GLU A 202 -12.65 -16.37 -12.09
CA GLU A 202 -13.83 -16.38 -12.97
C GLU A 202 -13.55 -17.14 -14.27
N ALA A 203 -12.39 -16.90 -14.89
CA ALA A 203 -11.98 -17.59 -16.11
C ALA A 203 -11.74 -19.09 -15.87
N THR A 204 -11.17 -19.48 -14.73
CA THR A 204 -10.99 -20.90 -14.36
C THR A 204 -12.31 -21.60 -14.10
N ASP A 205 -13.26 -20.95 -13.42
CA ASP A 205 -14.58 -21.49 -13.12
C ASP A 205 -15.41 -21.67 -14.40
N GLU A 206 -15.34 -20.70 -15.32
CA GLU A 206 -15.99 -20.81 -16.63
C GLU A 206 -15.42 -21.96 -17.47
N LEU A 207 -14.09 -22.09 -17.51
CA LEU A 207 -13.42 -23.18 -18.22
C LEU A 207 -13.75 -24.54 -17.60
N ASP A 208 -13.72 -24.66 -16.27
CA ASP A 208 -14.08 -25.90 -15.56
C ASP A 208 -15.51 -26.34 -15.89
N LEU A 209 -16.46 -25.40 -15.83
CA LEU A 209 -17.86 -25.67 -16.16
C LEU A 209 -18.01 -26.21 -17.58
N LYS A 210 -17.40 -25.55 -18.56
CA LYS A 210 -17.48 -25.97 -19.97
C LYS A 210 -16.79 -27.30 -20.22
N LEU A 211 -15.64 -27.55 -19.58
CA LEU A 211 -14.97 -28.85 -19.64
C LEU A 211 -15.84 -29.96 -19.06
N ARG A 212 -16.44 -29.74 -17.87
CA ARG A 212 -17.35 -30.72 -17.26
C ARG A 212 -18.53 -31.07 -18.15
N GLN A 213 -19.16 -30.07 -18.78
CA GLN A 213 -20.27 -30.30 -19.70
C GLN A 213 -19.87 -31.19 -20.89
N ALA A 214 -18.73 -30.90 -21.50
CA ALA A 214 -18.20 -31.70 -22.60
C ALA A 214 -17.74 -33.11 -22.16
N GLU A 215 -17.17 -33.23 -20.97
CA GLU A 215 -16.77 -34.50 -20.37
C GLU A 215 -17.97 -35.40 -20.05
N VAL A 216 -19.11 -34.83 -19.64
CA VAL A 216 -20.37 -35.57 -19.46
C VAL A 216 -20.86 -36.15 -20.79
N ILE A 217 -20.82 -35.37 -21.88
CA ILE A 217 -21.17 -35.87 -23.22
C ILE A 217 -20.22 -37.00 -23.63
N LYS A 218 -18.91 -36.82 -23.45
CA LYS A 218 -17.92 -37.87 -23.70
C LYS A 218 -18.20 -39.13 -22.87
N GLY A 219 -18.54 -38.99 -21.59
CA GLY A 219 -18.86 -40.10 -20.69
C GLY A 219 -20.09 -40.90 -21.09
N SER A 220 -21.00 -40.31 -21.88
CA SER A 220 -22.19 -40.98 -22.41
C SER A 220 -21.92 -41.86 -23.64
N TRP A 221 -20.71 -41.83 -24.20
CA TRP A 221 -20.39 -42.57 -25.43
C TRP A 221 -20.30 -44.07 -25.19
N GLN A 222 -21.07 -44.81 -25.98
CA GLN A 222 -20.95 -46.26 -26.08
C GLN A 222 -19.75 -46.65 -26.96
N PRO A 223 -19.11 -47.81 -26.73
CA PRO A 223 -18.13 -48.37 -27.66
C PRO A 223 -18.68 -48.44 -29.08
N VAL A 224 -17.87 -48.13 -30.10
CA VAL A 224 -18.35 -48.08 -31.50
C VAL A 224 -18.93 -49.42 -31.95
N GLY A 225 -18.39 -50.54 -31.45
CA GLY A 225 -18.88 -51.88 -31.77
C GLY A 225 -20.30 -52.19 -31.25
N ASP A 226 -20.79 -51.44 -30.27
CA ASP A 226 -22.13 -51.64 -29.67
C ASP A 226 -23.19 -50.76 -30.35
N LEU A 227 -22.79 -49.90 -31.29
CA LEU A 227 -23.70 -49.00 -31.99
C LEU A 227 -24.44 -49.73 -33.11
N LEU A 228 -25.73 -49.41 -33.26
CA LEU A 228 -26.49 -49.80 -34.44
C LEU A 228 -25.95 -49.07 -35.67
N ILE A 229 -25.82 -49.78 -36.79
CA ILE A 229 -25.31 -49.23 -38.07
C ILE A 229 -26.11 -48.00 -38.51
N ASP A 230 -27.44 -48.06 -38.38
CA ASP A 230 -28.35 -46.95 -38.73
C ASP A 230 -28.19 -45.72 -37.83
N SER A 231 -27.60 -45.88 -36.63
CA SER A 231 -27.33 -44.82 -35.65
C SER A 231 -25.96 -44.16 -35.85
N LEU A 232 -25.04 -44.77 -36.60
CA LEU A 232 -23.67 -44.27 -36.75
C LEU A 232 -23.60 -42.83 -37.29
N GLN A 233 -24.49 -42.48 -38.24
CA GLN A 233 -24.55 -41.12 -38.80
C GLN A 233 -25.00 -40.10 -37.74
N ASP A 234 -26.01 -40.42 -36.94
CA ASP A 234 -26.50 -39.56 -35.86
C ASP A 234 -25.42 -39.36 -34.79
N GLN A 235 -24.72 -40.43 -34.39
CA GLN A 235 -23.60 -40.33 -33.45
C GLN A 235 -22.45 -39.50 -34.01
N LEU A 236 -22.16 -39.61 -35.32
CA LEU A 236 -21.12 -38.82 -35.96
C LEU A 236 -21.45 -37.32 -35.94
N GLU A 237 -22.70 -36.95 -36.24
CA GLU A 237 -23.14 -35.54 -36.18
C GLU A 237 -23.11 -35.00 -34.74
N LYS A 238 -23.50 -35.80 -33.74
CA LYS A 238 -23.38 -35.41 -32.31
C LYS A 238 -21.93 -35.14 -31.89
N VAL A 239 -20.98 -35.98 -32.31
CA VAL A 239 -19.57 -35.78 -31.96
C VAL A 239 -18.96 -34.60 -32.75
N LYS A 240 -19.40 -34.35 -33.99
CA LYS A 240 -19.02 -33.11 -34.72
C LYS A 240 -19.57 -31.87 -34.05
N ALA A 241 -20.80 -31.91 -33.53
CA ALA A 241 -21.38 -30.81 -32.75
C ALA A 241 -20.54 -30.53 -31.50
N LEU A 242 -20.21 -31.57 -30.71
CA LEU A 242 -19.32 -31.43 -29.56
C LEU A 242 -17.95 -30.88 -29.97
N ARG A 243 -17.37 -31.35 -31.09
CA ARG A 243 -16.11 -30.81 -31.61
C ARG A 243 -16.19 -29.31 -31.90
N GLY A 244 -17.32 -28.83 -32.40
CA GLY A 244 -17.59 -27.40 -32.57
C GLY A 244 -17.70 -26.65 -31.25
N GLU A 245 -18.39 -27.21 -30.27
CA GLU A 245 -18.56 -26.63 -28.92
C GLU A 245 -17.24 -26.52 -28.14
N ILE A 246 -16.35 -27.52 -28.28
CA ILE A 246 -15.08 -27.53 -27.58
C ILE A 246 -14.01 -26.67 -28.28
N ALA A 247 -14.17 -26.36 -29.58
CA ALA A 247 -13.21 -25.53 -30.33
C ALA A 247 -12.88 -24.18 -29.66
N PRO A 248 -13.84 -23.38 -29.17
CA PRO A 248 -13.55 -22.12 -28.46
C PRO A 248 -12.84 -22.32 -27.11
N LEU A 249 -12.86 -23.52 -26.51
CA LEU A 249 -12.19 -23.75 -25.22
C LEU A 249 -10.68 -23.59 -25.31
N LYS A 250 -10.09 -23.74 -26.50
CA LYS A 250 -8.67 -23.45 -26.71
C LYS A 250 -8.33 -22.01 -26.35
N GLU A 251 -9.17 -21.05 -26.74
CA GLU A 251 -8.98 -19.64 -26.44
C GLU A 251 -9.17 -19.38 -24.94
N ASN A 252 -10.18 -20.02 -24.32
CA ASN A 252 -10.37 -19.95 -22.86
C ASN A 252 -9.14 -20.48 -22.09
N VAL A 253 -8.57 -21.60 -22.52
CA VAL A 253 -7.34 -22.17 -21.94
C VAL A 253 -6.15 -21.23 -22.12
N SER A 254 -5.99 -20.61 -23.30
CA SER A 254 -4.94 -19.60 -23.51
C SER A 254 -5.14 -18.42 -22.57
N HIS A 255 -6.37 -17.91 -22.49
CA HIS A 255 -6.71 -16.77 -21.65
C HIS A 255 -6.40 -17.02 -20.17
N VAL A 256 -6.83 -18.15 -19.62
CA VAL A 256 -6.53 -18.56 -18.23
C VAL A 256 -5.01 -18.67 -17.99
N ASN A 257 -4.27 -19.27 -18.91
CA ASN A 257 -2.81 -19.36 -18.80
C ASN A 257 -2.12 -18.00 -18.92
N ASP A 258 -2.66 -17.09 -19.73
CA ASP A 258 -2.13 -15.74 -19.90
C ASP A 258 -2.40 -14.87 -18.66
N LEU A 259 -3.56 -15.02 -18.00
CA LEU A 259 -3.84 -14.40 -16.70
C LEU A 259 -2.87 -14.89 -15.62
N ALA A 260 -2.61 -16.20 -15.56
CA ALA A 260 -1.63 -16.78 -14.64
C ALA A 260 -0.20 -16.24 -14.87
N ARG A 261 0.19 -16.06 -16.14
CA ARG A 261 1.46 -15.42 -16.50
C ARG A 261 1.51 -13.95 -16.10
N GLN A 262 0.44 -13.19 -16.33
CA GLN A 262 0.35 -11.79 -15.94
C GLN A 262 0.56 -11.62 -14.42
N LEU A 263 -0.08 -12.46 -13.60
CA LEU A 263 0.14 -12.48 -12.15
C LEU A 263 1.62 -12.74 -11.80
N THR A 264 2.27 -13.67 -12.49
CA THR A 264 3.70 -13.92 -12.32
C THR A 264 4.56 -12.70 -12.71
N THR A 265 4.19 -11.97 -13.78
CA THR A 265 4.90 -10.74 -14.16
C THR A 265 4.73 -9.60 -13.17
N LEU A 266 3.63 -9.58 -12.41
CA LEU A 266 3.41 -8.67 -11.29
C LEU A 266 4.19 -9.07 -10.02
N GLY A 267 4.95 -10.17 -10.07
CA GLY A 267 5.69 -10.72 -8.93
C GLY A 267 4.83 -11.49 -7.94
N ILE A 268 3.59 -11.83 -8.31
CA ILE A 268 2.68 -12.62 -7.48
C ILE A 268 2.94 -14.10 -7.74
N GLN A 269 3.39 -14.82 -6.72
CA GLN A 269 3.56 -16.26 -6.80
C GLN A 269 2.24 -16.95 -6.52
N LEU A 270 1.65 -17.58 -7.53
CA LEU A 270 0.38 -18.30 -7.39
C LEU A 270 0.47 -19.37 -6.30
N SER A 271 -0.62 -19.54 -5.55
CA SER A 271 -0.71 -20.59 -4.53
C SER A 271 -0.62 -21.99 -5.16
N PRO A 272 -0.17 -23.01 -4.40
CA PRO A 272 -0.13 -24.39 -4.89
C PRO A 272 -1.48 -24.90 -5.37
N TYR A 273 -2.57 -24.43 -4.74
CA TYR A 273 -3.93 -24.75 -5.16
C TYR A 273 -4.22 -24.22 -6.57
N ASN A 274 -3.95 -22.93 -6.83
CA ASN A 274 -4.19 -22.34 -8.14
C ASN A 274 -3.33 -23.01 -9.23
N LEU A 275 -2.06 -23.31 -8.94
CA LEU A 275 -1.19 -24.03 -9.87
C LEU A 275 -1.74 -25.42 -10.21
N SER A 276 -2.15 -26.20 -9.21
CA SER A 276 -2.74 -27.52 -9.41
C SER A 276 -4.03 -27.46 -10.23
N THR A 277 -4.89 -26.47 -9.99
CA THR A 277 -6.13 -26.27 -10.75
C THR A 277 -5.83 -25.95 -12.22
N LEU A 278 -4.86 -25.07 -12.48
CA LEU A 278 -4.44 -24.75 -13.85
C LEU A 278 -3.88 -25.97 -14.58
N GLU A 279 -3.07 -26.79 -13.91
CA GLU A 279 -2.52 -28.02 -14.49
C GLU A 279 -3.62 -29.06 -14.79
N ASP A 280 -4.59 -29.23 -13.89
CA ASP A 280 -5.75 -30.11 -14.08
C ASP A 280 -6.58 -29.69 -15.30
N LEU A 281 -6.99 -28.41 -15.37
CA LEU A 281 -7.79 -27.88 -16.48
C LEU A 281 -7.07 -28.02 -17.83
N ASN A 282 -5.77 -27.70 -17.88
CA ASN A 282 -4.95 -27.87 -19.07
C ASN A 282 -4.87 -29.35 -19.51
N THR A 283 -4.77 -30.27 -18.56
CA THR A 283 -4.68 -31.71 -18.83
C THR A 283 -6.01 -32.25 -19.33
N ARG A 284 -7.11 -31.92 -18.66
CA ARG A 284 -8.48 -32.31 -19.04
C ARG A 284 -8.86 -31.80 -20.42
N TRP A 285 -8.54 -30.55 -20.73
CA TRP A 285 -8.71 -29.98 -22.08
C TRP A 285 -8.00 -30.82 -23.15
N LYS A 286 -6.70 -31.13 -22.96
CA LYS A 286 -5.92 -31.92 -23.92
C LYS A 286 -6.49 -33.33 -24.09
N LEU A 287 -6.86 -33.98 -22.99
CA LEU A 287 -7.43 -35.33 -23.02
C LEU A 287 -8.80 -35.36 -23.70
N LEU A 288 -9.63 -34.33 -23.49
CA LEU A 288 -10.92 -34.18 -24.15
C LEU A 288 -10.75 -33.98 -25.65
N GLN A 289 -9.82 -33.11 -26.07
CA GLN A 289 -9.51 -32.88 -27.48
C GLN A 289 -9.12 -34.19 -28.19
N VAL A 290 -8.16 -34.93 -27.64
CA VAL A 290 -7.70 -36.21 -28.20
C VAL A 290 -8.86 -37.22 -28.28
N ALA A 291 -9.64 -37.34 -27.21
CA ALA A 291 -10.77 -38.28 -27.17
C ALA A 291 -11.83 -37.98 -28.23
N VAL A 292 -12.11 -36.69 -28.49
CA VAL A 292 -13.08 -36.26 -29.51
C VAL A 292 -12.54 -36.54 -30.91
N GLU A 293 -11.28 -36.22 -31.18
CA GLU A 293 -10.64 -36.51 -32.46
C GLU A 293 -10.59 -38.02 -32.76
N ASP A 294 -10.23 -38.83 -31.76
CA ASP A 294 -10.23 -40.29 -31.87
C ASP A 294 -11.64 -40.84 -32.10
N ARG A 295 -12.65 -40.31 -31.39
CA ARG A 295 -14.04 -40.74 -31.57
C ARG A 295 -14.56 -40.41 -32.96
N VAL A 296 -14.25 -39.22 -33.48
CA VAL A 296 -14.57 -38.84 -34.87
C VAL A 296 -13.93 -39.81 -35.85
N ARG A 297 -12.66 -40.17 -35.66
CA ARG A 297 -11.96 -41.13 -36.53
C ARG A 297 -12.63 -42.51 -36.51
N GLN A 298 -12.88 -43.07 -35.32
CA GLN A 298 -13.51 -44.39 -35.17
C GLN A 298 -14.91 -44.44 -35.78
N LEU A 299 -15.73 -43.39 -35.60
CA LEU A 299 -17.07 -43.33 -36.19
C LEU A 299 -17.02 -43.17 -37.71
N HIS A 300 -16.08 -42.41 -38.26
CA HIS A 300 -15.89 -42.33 -39.71
C HIS A 300 -15.45 -43.67 -40.31
N GLU A 301 -14.53 -44.37 -39.66
CA GLU A 301 -14.09 -45.72 -40.07
C GLU A 301 -15.27 -46.70 -40.03
N ALA A 302 -16.01 -46.75 -38.93
CA ALA A 302 -17.19 -47.61 -38.82
C ALA A 302 -18.28 -47.25 -39.85
N HIS A 303 -18.51 -45.96 -40.10
CA HIS A 303 -19.48 -45.53 -41.11
C HIS A 303 -19.02 -45.87 -42.54
N ARG A 304 -17.72 -45.78 -42.84
CA ARG A 304 -17.15 -46.20 -44.13
C ARG A 304 -17.28 -47.71 -44.32
N ASP A 305 -16.96 -48.47 -43.28
CA ASP A 305 -16.83 -49.92 -43.36
C ASP A 305 -18.19 -50.64 -43.21
N PHE A 306 -19.16 -50.06 -42.51
CA PHE A 306 -20.46 -50.69 -42.25
C PHE A 306 -21.68 -49.87 -42.69
N GLY A 307 -21.50 -48.62 -43.14
CA GLY A 307 -22.61 -47.75 -43.55
C GLY A 307 -23.35 -48.23 -44.81
N PRO A 308 -24.43 -47.55 -45.22
CA PRO A 308 -25.29 -47.98 -46.33
C PRO A 308 -24.57 -48.10 -47.70
N ALA A 309 -23.47 -47.37 -47.87
CA ALA A 309 -22.62 -47.43 -49.06
C ALA A 309 -21.51 -48.50 -48.96
N SER A 310 -21.36 -49.11 -47.79
CA SER A 310 -20.34 -50.13 -47.54
C SER A 310 -20.75 -51.47 -48.16
N GLN A 311 -19.75 -52.23 -48.61
CA GLN A 311 -19.92 -53.56 -49.20
C GLN A 311 -19.45 -54.66 -48.27
N HIS A 312 -19.24 -54.35 -46.99
CA HIS A 312 -18.63 -55.26 -46.03
C HIS A 312 -19.46 -56.54 -45.82
N PHE A 313 -20.79 -56.47 -45.97
CA PHE A 313 -21.67 -57.64 -46.01
C PHE A 313 -21.39 -58.61 -47.18
N LEU A 314 -20.74 -58.15 -48.25
CA LEU A 314 -20.37 -58.96 -49.41
C LEU A 314 -19.11 -59.79 -49.16
N SER A 315 -18.21 -59.38 -48.26
CA SER A 315 -16.95 -60.07 -47.96
C SER A 315 -17.19 -61.41 -47.25
N THR A 316 -18.16 -61.46 -46.34
CA THR A 316 -18.52 -62.68 -45.59
C THR A 316 -19.16 -63.76 -46.47
N SER A 317 -19.61 -63.40 -47.69
CA SER A 317 -20.39 -64.28 -48.57
C SER A 317 -19.54 -65.00 -49.63
N VAL A 318 -18.22 -64.86 -49.62
CA VAL A 318 -17.33 -65.40 -50.66
C VAL A 318 -16.16 -66.15 -50.01
N GLN A 319 -15.96 -67.40 -50.41
CA GLN A 319 -14.86 -68.25 -49.95
C GLN A 319 -13.83 -68.42 -51.07
N GLY A 320 -12.54 -68.47 -50.69
CA GLY A 320 -11.45 -68.70 -51.63
C GLY A 320 -11.69 -69.97 -52.47
N PRO A 321 -11.27 -70.00 -53.76
CA PRO A 321 -10.36 -69.06 -54.44
C PRO A 321 -11.05 -67.84 -55.08
N TRP A 322 -12.34 -67.63 -54.86
CA TRP A 322 -13.06 -66.55 -55.53
C TRP A 322 -12.98 -65.25 -54.73
N GLU A 323 -12.68 -64.16 -55.41
CA GLU A 323 -12.80 -62.79 -54.90
C GLU A 323 -13.92 -62.08 -55.68
N ARG A 324 -14.68 -61.20 -55.04
CA ARG A 324 -15.78 -60.50 -55.71
C ARG A 324 -15.38 -59.05 -55.96
N ALA A 325 -15.45 -58.63 -57.22
CA ALA A 325 -15.12 -57.28 -57.68
C ALA A 325 -16.37 -56.58 -58.23
N ILE A 326 -16.32 -55.26 -58.40
CA ILE A 326 -17.45 -54.48 -58.89
C ILE A 326 -17.06 -53.73 -60.15
N SER A 327 -17.93 -53.84 -61.15
CA SER A 327 -17.72 -53.20 -62.45
C SER A 327 -17.93 -51.69 -62.33
N PRO A 328 -17.43 -50.88 -63.29
CA PRO A 328 -17.69 -49.44 -63.34
C PRO A 328 -19.19 -49.08 -63.28
N ASN A 329 -20.07 -50.00 -63.66
CA ASN A 329 -21.52 -49.85 -63.65
C ASN A 329 -22.18 -50.32 -62.34
N LYS A 330 -21.39 -50.51 -61.26
CA LYS A 330 -21.85 -50.98 -59.93
C LYS A 330 -22.49 -52.37 -59.91
N VAL A 331 -22.23 -53.19 -60.94
CA VAL A 331 -22.67 -54.59 -60.97
C VAL A 331 -21.57 -55.47 -60.36
N PRO A 332 -21.86 -56.27 -59.32
CA PRO A 332 -20.88 -57.18 -58.73
C PRO A 332 -20.61 -58.40 -59.61
N TYR A 333 -19.34 -58.77 -59.77
CA TYR A 333 -18.87 -59.97 -60.48
C TYR A 333 -17.81 -60.72 -59.67
N TYR A 334 -17.59 -62.00 -59.97
CA TYR A 334 -16.59 -62.82 -59.27
C TYR A 334 -15.37 -63.02 -60.16
N ILE A 335 -14.19 -62.89 -59.58
CA ILE A 335 -12.88 -63.22 -60.15
C ILE A 335 -12.30 -64.38 -59.34
N LYS A 336 -11.47 -65.19 -59.98
CA LYS A 336 -10.84 -66.37 -59.39
C LYS A 336 -9.36 -66.14 -59.18
#